data_AF-A0A935S6C0-F1
#
_entry.id   AF-A0A935S6C0-F1
#
_cell.length_a   1.000
_cell.length_b   1.000
_cell.length_c   1.000
_cell.angle_alpha   90.00
_cell.angle_beta   90.00
_cell.angle_gamma   90.00
#
_symmetry.space_group_name_H-M   'P 1'
#
loop_
_entity.id
_entity.type
_entity.pdbx_description
1 polymer ?
#
loop_
_entity_poly.entity_id
_entity_poly.type
_entity_poly.pdbx_seq_one_letter_code
_entity_poly.pdbx_strand_id
1 'polypeptide(L)'
;MKNTLLLATATLFFSFASTKDTLTENNYKIYSSKTSKEVTLNDIALQMKNYDVVFFGEEHNDSVAHFLQNELFKALYASYGDKTTLSMETF
;
A
#
# COMPACT_ATOMS: atom_id res chain seq x y z
N MET A 1 -25.73 28.74 -52.72
CA MET A 1 -25.95 27.35 -52.27
C MET A 1 -24.73 26.51 -52.64
N LYS A 2 -23.79 26.32 -51.73
CA LYS A 2 -22.69 25.35 -51.83
C LYS A 2 -22.53 24.72 -50.45
N ASN A 3 -22.80 23.42 -50.37
CA ASN A 3 -22.92 22.66 -49.13
C ASN A 3 -21.57 22.57 -48.41
N THR A 4 -21.51 23.14 -47.21
CA THR A 4 -20.48 22.86 -46.22
C THR A 4 -20.78 21.50 -45.59
N LEU A 5 -20.07 20.45 -46.00
CA LEU A 5 -20.15 19.15 -45.33
C LEU A 5 -18.83 18.91 -44.58
N LEU A 6 -18.76 19.46 -43.37
CA LEU A 6 -17.68 19.17 -42.43
C LEU A 6 -18.01 17.83 -41.76
N LEU A 7 -17.43 16.74 -42.25
CA LEU A 7 -17.61 15.41 -41.67
C LEU A 7 -16.70 15.27 -40.43
N ALA A 8 -17.14 15.85 -39.30
CA ALA A 8 -16.54 15.62 -38.00
C ALA A 8 -17.08 14.30 -37.43
N THR A 9 -16.53 13.16 -37.86
CA THR A 9 -16.75 11.91 -37.15
C THR A 9 -15.92 11.93 -35.87
N ALA A 10 -16.58 12.28 -34.77
CA ALA A 10 -16.03 12.24 -33.44
C ALA A 10 -15.58 10.82 -33.09
N THR A 11 -14.27 10.60 -33.00
CA THR A 11 -13.69 9.40 -32.42
C THR A 11 -14.07 9.38 -30.95
N LEU A 12 -15.06 8.55 -30.56
CA LEU A 12 -15.29 8.21 -29.16
C LEU A 12 -14.04 7.47 -28.63
N PHE A 13 -13.12 8.21 -28.03
CA PHE A 13 -12.14 7.63 -27.12
C PHE A 13 -12.91 7.10 -25.90
N PHE A 14 -13.28 5.83 -25.94
CA PHE A 14 -13.73 5.12 -24.75
C PHE A 14 -12.53 5.04 -23.81
N SER A 15 -12.40 6.01 -22.91
CA SER A 15 -11.40 5.98 -21.86
C SER A 15 -11.75 4.80 -20.96
N PHE A 16 -11.01 3.70 -21.10
CA PHE A 16 -11.06 2.60 -20.15
C PHE A 16 -10.50 3.16 -18.84
N ALA A 17 -11.37 3.63 -17.95
CA ALA A 17 -10.98 3.98 -16.61
C ALA A 17 -10.67 2.68 -15.87
N SER A 18 -9.41 2.26 -15.90
CA SER A 18 -8.93 1.21 -15.00
C SER A 18 -9.04 1.76 -13.57
N THR A 19 -10.03 1.30 -12.82
CA THR A 19 -10.03 1.47 -11.37
C THR A 19 -8.84 0.67 -10.86
N LYS A 20 -7.76 1.34 -10.47
CA LYS A 20 -6.71 0.70 -9.69
C LYS A 20 -7.35 0.30 -8.36
N ASP A 21 -7.51 -0.99 -8.12
CA ASP A 21 -7.93 -1.49 -6.82
C ASP A 21 -6.95 -0.94 -5.78
N THR A 22 -7.43 0.02 -5.01
CA THR A 22 -6.63 0.67 -3.98
C THR A 22 -6.76 -0.20 -2.74
N LEU A 23 -5.67 -0.84 -2.33
CA LEU A 23 -5.64 -1.59 -1.09
C LEU A 23 -5.91 -0.62 0.08
N THR A 24 -6.82 -1.03 0.96
CA THR A 24 -7.23 -0.32 2.16
C THR A 24 -7.22 -1.29 3.35
N GLU A 25 -7.44 -0.77 4.55
CA GLU A 25 -7.53 -1.58 5.77
C GLU A 25 -8.62 -2.66 5.72
N ASN A 26 -9.62 -2.54 4.84
CA ASN A 26 -10.65 -3.56 4.66
C ASN A 26 -10.18 -4.81 3.91
N ASN A 27 -8.99 -4.76 3.30
CA ASN A 27 -8.47 -5.84 2.45
C ASN A 27 -7.60 -6.85 3.20
N TYR A 28 -7.25 -6.58 4.46
CA TYR A 28 -6.40 -7.44 5.26
C TYR A 28 -6.82 -7.41 6.73
N LYS A 29 -6.30 -8.37 7.50
CA LYS A 29 -6.39 -8.36 8.96
C LYS A 29 -5.05 -8.78 9.52
N ILE A 30 -4.65 -8.14 10.61
CA ILE A 30 -3.41 -8.46 11.31
C ILE A 30 -3.78 -8.99 12.68
N TYR A 31 -3.29 -10.17 13.01
CA TYR A 31 -3.54 -10.80 14.30
C TYR A 31 -2.24 -10.90 15.09
N SER A 32 -2.29 -10.46 16.35
CA SER A 32 -1.20 -10.68 17.30
C SER A 32 -1.16 -12.14 17.69
N SER A 33 -0.04 -12.82 17.44
CA SER A 33 0.16 -14.22 17.85
C SER A 33 0.19 -14.40 19.38
N LYS A 34 0.53 -13.35 20.13
CA LYS A 34 0.58 -13.39 21.60
C LYS A 34 -0.80 -13.35 22.25
N THR A 35 -1.73 -12.60 21.66
CA THR A 35 -3.05 -12.31 22.26
C THR A 35 -4.22 -12.87 21.47
N SER A 36 -3.98 -13.36 20.25
CA SER A 36 -4.99 -13.78 19.28
C SER A 36 -6.03 -12.70 18.96
N LYS A 37 -5.67 -11.43 19.16
CA LYS A 37 -6.53 -10.28 18.87
C LYS A 37 -6.10 -9.61 17.57
N GLU A 38 -7.07 -9.05 16.86
CA GLU A 38 -6.82 -8.15 15.74
C GLU A 38 -6.10 -6.90 16.24
N VAL A 39 -5.09 -6.46 15.48
CA VAL A 39 -4.25 -5.29 15.75
C VAL A 39 -4.04 -4.52 14.45
N THR A 40 -3.60 -3.28 14.56
CA THR A 40 -3.28 -2.42 13.42
C THR A 40 -1.76 -2.33 13.19
N LEU A 41 -1.36 -1.78 12.04
CA LEU A 41 0.05 -1.43 11.79
C LEU A 41 0.56 -0.38 12.79
N ASN A 42 -0.29 0.57 13.20
CA ASN A 42 0.05 1.56 14.22
C ASN A 42 0.28 0.91 15.59
N ASP A 43 -0.47 -0.13 15.94
CA ASP A 43 -0.23 -0.87 17.18
C ASP A 43 1.15 -1.55 17.17
N ILE A 44 1.58 -2.09 16.01
CA ILE A 44 2.92 -2.65 15.83
C ILE A 44 3.97 -1.53 15.97
N ALA A 45 3.80 -0.40 15.29
CA ALA A 45 4.72 0.73 15.37
C ALA A 45 4.87 1.25 16.80
N LEU A 46 3.77 1.37 17.57
CA LEU A 46 3.81 1.78 18.98
C LEU A 46 4.52 0.76 19.89
N GLN A 47 4.41 -0.53 19.58
CA GLN A 47 5.10 -1.59 20.33
C GLN A 47 6.61 -1.56 20.15
N MET A 48 7.10 -1.03 19.02
CA MET A 48 8.54 -0.89 18.75
C MET A 48 9.27 0.01 19.74
N LYS A 49 8.58 0.74 20.64
CA LYS A 49 9.25 1.42 21.75
C LYS A 49 10.02 0.47 22.68
N ASN A 50 9.72 -0.84 22.61
CA ASN A 50 10.35 -1.88 23.41
C ASN A 50 11.30 -2.79 22.60
N TYR A 51 11.52 -2.49 21.30
CA TYR A 51 12.30 -3.34 20.40
C TYR A 51 13.13 -2.49 19.44
N ASP A 52 14.34 -2.94 19.10
CA ASP A 52 15.20 -2.20 18.17
C ASP A 52 14.99 -2.62 16.70
N VAL A 53 14.52 -3.84 16.46
CA VAL A 53 14.41 -4.44 15.11
C VAL A 53 13.07 -5.16 14.95
N VAL A 54 12.43 -4.97 13.79
CA VAL A 54 11.29 -5.76 13.32
C VAL A 54 11.65 -6.46 12.01
N PHE A 55 11.36 -7.75 11.93
CA PHE A 55 11.46 -8.51 10.69
C PHE A 55 10.09 -8.59 10.04
N PHE A 56 10.01 -8.27 8.76
CA PHE A 56 8.80 -8.42 7.96
C PHE A 56 9.04 -9.52 6.91
N GLY A 57 8.41 -10.67 7.10
CA GLY A 57 8.41 -11.74 6.09
C GLY A 57 7.33 -11.51 5.04
N GLU A 58 7.64 -11.81 3.78
CA GLU A 58 6.71 -11.69 2.66
C GLU A 58 6.74 -12.93 1.76
N GLU A 59 5.68 -13.09 0.97
CA GLU A 59 5.72 -13.86 -0.27
C GLU A 59 5.97 -12.87 -1.42
N HIS A 60 7.00 -13.08 -2.25
CA HIS A 60 7.55 -12.08 -3.18
C HIS A 60 6.58 -11.55 -4.25
N ASN A 61 5.42 -12.17 -4.44
CA ASN A 61 4.42 -11.75 -5.42
C ASN A 61 3.08 -11.40 -4.76
N ASP A 62 3.07 -11.14 -3.45
CA ASP A 62 1.88 -10.75 -2.70
C ASP A 62 1.76 -9.22 -2.62
N SER A 63 0.81 -8.68 -3.40
CA SER A 63 0.51 -7.24 -3.40
C SER A 63 0.08 -6.69 -2.03
N VAL A 64 -0.58 -7.50 -1.20
CA VAL A 64 -0.99 -7.08 0.15
C VAL A 64 0.23 -7.01 1.05
N ALA A 65 1.15 -7.98 0.98
CA ALA A 65 2.38 -7.95 1.76
C ALA A 65 3.22 -6.70 1.44
N HIS A 66 3.44 -6.40 0.16
CA HIS A 66 4.19 -5.20 -0.25
C HIS A 66 3.50 -3.90 0.17
N PHE A 67 2.17 -3.84 0.10
CA PHE A 67 1.42 -2.71 0.62
C PHE A 67 1.66 -2.54 2.13
N LEU A 68 1.53 -3.61 2.90
CA LEU A 68 1.71 -3.59 4.35
C LEU A 68 3.14 -3.24 4.77
N GLN A 69 4.17 -3.69 4.04
CA GLN A 69 5.56 -3.28 4.29
C GLN A 69 5.73 -1.78 4.18
N ASN A 70 5.23 -1.19 3.09
CA ASN A 70 5.31 0.25 2.85
C ASN A 70 4.54 1.03 3.91
N GLU A 71 3.32 0.61 4.26
CA GLU A 71 2.51 1.27 5.29
C GLU A 71 3.13 1.12 6.68
N LEU A 72 3.70 -0.04 7.03
CA LEU A 72 4.41 -0.21 8.29
C LEU A 72 5.65 0.68 8.35
N PHE A 73 6.43 0.73 7.28
CA PHE A 73 7.61 1.59 7.20
C PHE A 73 7.25 3.07 7.39
N LYS A 74 6.18 3.54 6.74
CA LYS A 74 5.65 4.90 6.96
C LYS A 74 5.23 5.13 8.41
N ALA A 75 4.52 4.18 9.03
CA ALA A 75 4.10 4.29 10.43
C ALA A 75 5.30 4.34 11.40
N LEU A 76 6.34 3.56 11.13
CA LEU A 76 7.60 3.58 11.89
C LEU A 76 8.34 4.91 11.70
N TYR A 77 8.49 5.39 10.46
CA TYR A 77 9.13 6.67 10.18
C TYR A 77 8.35 7.84 10.79
N ALA A 78 7.02 7.81 10.77
CA ALA A 78 6.19 8.81 11.45
C ALA A 78 6.40 8.81 12.97
N SER A 79 6.72 7.66 13.57
CA SER A 79 6.92 7.50 15.01
C SER A 79 8.36 7.80 15.47
N TYR A 80 9.36 7.51 14.63
CA TYR A 80 10.78 7.52 15.03
C TYR A 80 11.69 8.36 14.12
N GLY A 81 11.21 8.84 12.98
CA GLY A 81 11.93 9.70 12.04
C GLY A 81 13.25 9.09 11.57
N ASP A 82 14.32 9.87 11.63
CA ASP A 82 15.66 9.49 11.16
C ASP A 82 16.31 8.35 11.96
N LYS A 83 15.65 7.86 13.02
CA LYS A 83 16.05 6.64 13.73
C LYS A 83 15.51 5.37 13.08
N THR A 84 14.70 5.48 12.02
CA THR A 84 14.22 4.35 11.24
C THR A 84 15.18 4.06 10.09
N THR A 85 15.63 2.82 9.96
CA THR A 85 16.42 2.33 8.83
C THR A 85 15.74 1.12 8.21
N LEU A 86 15.77 1.02 6.89
CA LEU A 86 15.22 -0.12 6.13
C LEU A 86 16.37 -0.98 5.59
N SER A 87 16.30 -2.28 5.86
CA SER A 87 17.12 -3.31 5.21
C SER A 87 16.18 -4.25 4.45
N MET A 88 16.60 -4.74 3.28
CA MET A 88 15.82 -5.65 2.44
C MET A 88 16.68 -6.87 2.10
N GLU A 89 16.03 -8.02 1.93
CA GLU A 89 16.69 -9.31 1.64
C GLU A 89 17.45 -9.26 0.31
N THR A 90 16.85 -8.64 -0.70
CA THR A 90 17.50 -8.39 -1.98
C THR A 90 17.76 -6.89 -2.14
N PHE A 91 19.03 -6.52 -2.00
CA PHE A 91 19.61 -5.24 -2.40
C PHE A 91 20.87 -5.50 -3.22
#